data_AF-A0A7W8A8D7-F1
#
_entry.id   AF-A0A7W8A8D7-F1
#
_cell.length_a   1.000
_cell.length_b   1.000
_cell.length_c   1.000
_cell.angle_alpha   90.00
_cell.angle_beta   90.00
_cell.angle_gamma   90.00
#
_symmetry.space_group_name_H-M   'P 1'
#
loop_
_entity.id
_entity.type
_entity.pdbx_description
1 polymer ?
#
loop_
_entity_poly.entity_id
_entity_poly.type
_entity_poly.pdbx_seq_one_letter_code
_entity_poly.pdbx_strand_id
1 'polypeptide(L)'
;MSSLVRHISPVRPERARGLVAEVYAQVNREFSSIGPAVMMLSRSEELMAAGWSLMREAQLAGAAPMLDKAVAALGTALANGLPYEIETLVVVVRRLGAGALADAVERGEDPADERLGALLTWASSTGVREPGEPPFTGQTAAELVGTVLFTHFINRVAAAMLPPGLTPGTLDPEDPPAFEDAPVLRDHTGDLKPGATLALLDGLPSLEEPAWAEGTPIGAAYAALTAVAGQGAALLSPAASDIVTATITAHRGRRVPAGAWLDEALGPLEGGGRAGAKVAILAGLAPDALTDADVAEWRASERRLSDHCTTHLLAYGVISAVEAIETDIAAALQPSAS
;
A
#
# COMPACT_ATOMS: atom_id res chain seq x y z
N MET A 1 -25.50 10.14 -0.32
CA MET A 1 -24.14 10.49 0.15
C MET A 1 -23.19 9.59 -0.59
N SER A 2 -22.28 10.16 -1.39
CA SER A 2 -21.19 9.37 -1.99
C SER A 2 -20.38 8.76 -0.85
N SER A 3 -20.12 7.46 -0.89
CA SER A 3 -19.28 6.80 0.11
C SER A 3 -17.84 7.30 -0.03
N LEU A 4 -17.16 7.61 1.08
CA LEU A 4 -15.74 7.99 1.10
C LEU A 4 -14.80 6.82 0.69
N VAL A 5 -15.37 5.63 0.54
CA VAL A 5 -14.71 4.42 0.05
C VAL A 5 -15.58 3.83 -1.07
N ARG A 6 -14.97 3.57 -2.22
CA ARG A 6 -15.60 2.95 -3.40
C ARG A 6 -15.73 1.44 -3.20
N HIS A 7 -16.64 0.84 -3.97
CA HIS A 7 -16.85 -0.61 -4.13
C HIS A 7 -17.35 -1.41 -2.92
N ILE A 8 -17.11 -0.92 -1.71
CA ILE A 8 -17.52 -1.55 -0.45
C ILE A 8 -18.22 -0.54 0.46
N SER A 9 -18.94 -1.05 1.46
CA SER A 9 -19.41 -0.23 2.58
C SER A 9 -18.46 -0.41 3.76
N PRO A 10 -17.56 0.52 4.12
CA PRO A 10 -16.61 0.30 5.21
C PRO A 10 -17.27 0.09 6.59
N VAL A 11 -16.60 -0.62 7.49
CA VAL A 11 -17.00 -0.76 8.91
C VAL A 11 -16.62 0.53 9.63
N ARG A 12 -17.61 1.21 10.22
CA ARG A 12 -17.35 2.43 11.00
C ARG A 12 -16.76 2.10 12.36
N PRO A 13 -15.91 2.97 12.94
CA PRO A 13 -15.29 2.74 14.25
C PRO A 13 -16.29 2.36 15.35
N GLU A 14 -17.47 2.99 15.40
CA GLU A 14 -18.49 2.74 16.42
C GLU A 14 -19.16 1.36 16.30
N ARG A 15 -18.98 0.70 15.16
CA ARG A 15 -19.53 -0.63 14.85
C ARG A 15 -18.48 -1.72 14.77
N ALA A 16 -17.20 -1.35 14.86
CA ALA A 16 -16.10 -2.29 14.79
C ALA A 16 -16.16 -3.29 15.96
N ARG A 17 -15.82 -4.54 15.67
CA ARG A 17 -15.71 -5.64 16.64
C ARG A 17 -14.51 -6.49 16.27
N GLY A 18 -14.09 -7.37 17.18
CA GLY A 18 -13.00 -8.31 16.92
C GLY A 18 -11.72 -7.59 16.51
N LEU A 19 -11.02 -8.16 15.53
CA LEU A 19 -9.71 -7.71 15.09
C LEU A 19 -9.76 -6.30 14.47
N VAL A 20 -10.83 -5.94 13.75
CA VAL A 20 -11.04 -4.58 13.21
C VAL A 20 -11.08 -3.53 14.35
N ALA A 21 -11.76 -3.82 15.45
CA ALA A 21 -11.82 -2.91 16.60
C ALA A 21 -10.44 -2.76 17.27
N GLU A 22 -9.67 -3.84 17.34
CA GLU A 22 -8.34 -3.82 17.91
C GLU A 22 -7.38 -2.98 17.06
N VAL A 23 -7.39 -3.15 15.74
CA VAL A 23 -6.60 -2.32 14.82
C VAL A 23 -6.99 -0.85 14.94
N TYR A 24 -8.29 -0.52 14.93
CA TYR A 24 -8.73 0.87 15.13
C TYR A 24 -8.29 1.45 16.47
N ALA A 25 -8.28 0.65 17.54
CA ALA A 25 -7.77 1.10 18.83
C ALA A 25 -6.26 1.40 18.77
N GLN A 26 -5.47 0.66 17.98
CA GLN A 26 -4.05 0.94 17.76
C GLN A 26 -3.84 2.20 16.92
N VAL A 27 -4.54 2.31 15.79
CA VAL A 27 -4.52 3.49 14.91
C VAL A 27 -4.86 4.74 15.71
N ASN A 28 -5.91 4.71 16.53
CA ASN A 28 -6.30 5.86 17.35
C ASN A 28 -5.32 6.17 18.50
N ARG A 29 -4.29 5.35 18.76
CA ARG A 29 -3.20 5.73 19.67
C ARG A 29 -2.07 6.45 18.96
N GLU A 30 -1.79 6.09 17.71
CA GLU A 30 -0.61 6.52 16.96
C GLU A 30 -0.93 7.62 15.92
N PHE A 31 -2.15 7.62 15.37
CA PHE A 31 -2.66 8.59 14.39
C PHE A 31 -3.72 9.53 14.97
N SER A 32 -3.93 10.67 14.32
CA SER A 32 -4.96 11.64 14.73
C SER A 32 -6.39 11.24 14.37
N SER A 33 -6.58 10.42 13.33
CA SER A 33 -7.91 10.03 12.86
C SER A 33 -7.95 8.64 12.23
N ILE A 34 -9.14 8.05 12.18
CA ILE A 34 -9.41 6.81 11.43
C ILE A 34 -10.05 7.22 10.09
N GLY A 35 -9.18 7.48 9.11
CA GLY A 35 -9.52 7.96 7.78
C GLY A 35 -10.08 6.92 6.81
N PRO A 36 -10.50 7.34 5.60
CA PRO A 36 -10.95 6.42 4.54
C PRO A 36 -9.84 5.45 4.15
N ALA A 37 -8.58 5.91 4.15
CA ALA A 37 -7.40 5.09 3.92
C ALA A 37 -7.23 3.95 4.95
N VAL A 38 -7.69 4.13 6.19
CA VAL A 38 -7.70 3.06 7.19
C VAL A 38 -8.94 2.18 7.02
N MET A 39 -10.10 2.79 6.75
CA MET A 39 -11.38 2.09 6.66
C MET A 39 -11.53 1.22 5.40
N MET A 40 -10.78 1.48 4.32
CA MET A 40 -10.93 0.76 3.04
C MET A 40 -10.62 -0.75 3.14
N LEU A 41 -9.82 -1.18 4.12
CA LEU A 41 -9.54 -2.59 4.37
C LEU A 41 -10.49 -3.26 5.37
N SER A 42 -11.38 -2.51 6.03
CA SER A 42 -12.19 -2.97 7.18
C SER A 42 -13.16 -4.12 6.91
N ARG A 43 -13.31 -4.54 5.65
CA ARG A 43 -14.13 -5.69 5.24
C ARG A 43 -13.35 -7.01 5.19
N SER A 44 -12.04 -6.97 5.35
CA SER A 44 -11.17 -8.11 5.62
C SER A 44 -10.36 -7.78 6.87
N GLU A 45 -10.70 -8.42 7.98
CA GLU A 45 -10.03 -8.14 9.25
C GLU A 45 -8.57 -8.60 9.22
N GLU A 46 -8.30 -9.66 8.45
CA GLU A 46 -7.00 -10.23 8.19
C GLU A 46 -6.11 -9.27 7.38
N LEU A 47 -6.62 -8.72 6.27
CA LEU A 47 -5.87 -7.74 5.47
C LEU A 47 -5.63 -6.45 6.25
N MET A 48 -6.61 -6.03 7.04
CA MET A 48 -6.48 -4.84 7.86
C MET A 48 -5.43 -5.02 8.96
N ALA A 49 -5.40 -6.17 9.62
CA ALA A 49 -4.40 -6.51 10.64
C ALA A 49 -3.01 -6.65 10.06
N ALA A 50 -2.85 -7.40 8.96
CA ALA A 50 -1.56 -7.59 8.30
C ALA A 50 -1.02 -6.27 7.72
N GLY A 51 -1.89 -5.48 7.06
CA GLY A 51 -1.53 -4.17 6.52
C GLY A 51 -1.14 -3.18 7.60
N TRP A 52 -1.91 -3.08 8.69
CA TRP A 52 -1.56 -2.25 9.84
C TRP A 52 -0.24 -2.68 10.48
N SER A 53 -0.03 -3.99 10.64
CA SER A 53 1.20 -4.52 11.22
C SER A 53 2.42 -4.13 10.39
N LEU A 54 2.38 -4.32 9.07
CA LEU A 54 3.49 -3.94 8.20
C LEU A 54 3.73 -2.43 8.20
N MET A 55 2.67 -1.63 8.11
CA MET A 55 2.74 -0.17 8.18
C MET A 55 3.45 0.30 9.44
N ARG A 56 2.96 -0.15 10.60
CA ARG A 56 3.43 0.28 11.92
C ARG A 56 4.86 -0.18 12.18
N GLU A 57 5.20 -1.42 11.83
CA GLU A 57 6.56 -1.97 12.04
C GLU A 57 7.59 -1.35 11.09
N ALA A 58 7.23 -1.08 9.83
CA ALA A 58 8.17 -0.52 8.86
C ALA A 58 8.30 1.01 8.98
N GLN A 59 7.19 1.73 9.15
CA GLN A 59 7.16 3.19 9.02
C GLN A 59 7.21 3.95 10.35
N LEU A 60 6.82 3.32 11.48
CA LEU A 60 6.74 4.02 12.78
C LEU A 60 7.72 3.50 13.83
N ALA A 61 7.84 2.18 13.96
CA ALA A 61 8.71 1.53 14.95
C ALA A 61 10.11 1.25 14.38
N GLY A 62 11.11 1.08 15.25
CA GLY A 62 12.45 0.66 14.82
C GLY A 62 13.52 1.74 14.98
N ALA A 63 14.67 1.52 14.36
CA ALA A 63 15.88 2.30 14.54
C ALA A 63 16.13 3.32 13.42
N ALA A 64 15.55 3.13 12.23
CA ALA A 64 15.74 4.07 11.15
C ALA A 64 15.03 5.40 11.48
N PRO A 65 15.65 6.57 11.20
CA PRO A 65 15.02 7.86 11.47
C PRO A 65 13.65 7.95 10.80
N MET A 66 12.64 8.45 11.53
CA MET A 66 11.29 8.61 11.00
C MET A 66 11.26 9.51 9.74
N LEU A 67 12.16 10.50 9.67
CA LEU A 67 12.33 11.34 8.49
C LEU A 67 12.76 10.53 7.25
N ASP A 68 13.67 9.57 7.40
CA ASP A 68 14.14 8.74 6.29
C ASP A 68 13.01 7.84 5.77
N LYS A 69 12.21 7.27 6.68
CA LYS A 69 11.01 6.49 6.32
C LYS A 69 9.97 7.35 5.61
N ALA A 70 9.71 8.56 6.12
CA ALA A 70 8.78 9.49 5.48
C ALA A 70 9.24 9.92 4.07
N VAL A 71 10.56 10.13 3.87
CA VAL A 71 11.13 10.46 2.56
C VAL A 71 11.08 9.25 1.61
N ALA A 72 11.35 8.03 2.09
CA ALA A 72 11.19 6.82 1.29
C ALA A 72 9.73 6.62 0.86
N ALA A 73 8.78 6.76 1.80
CA ALA A 73 7.36 6.73 1.48
C ALA A 73 6.98 7.82 0.47
N LEU A 74 7.49 9.06 0.63
CA LEU A 74 7.19 10.17 -0.28
C LEU A 74 7.67 9.86 -1.71
N GLY A 75 8.89 9.34 -1.85
CA GLY A 75 9.43 8.89 -3.13
C GLY A 75 8.53 7.83 -3.77
N THR A 76 8.14 6.81 -3.00
CA THR A 76 7.24 5.77 -3.49
C THR A 76 5.83 6.32 -3.82
N ALA A 77 5.33 7.31 -3.09
CA ALA A 77 4.06 7.97 -3.41
C ALA A 77 4.13 8.71 -4.76
N LEU A 78 5.26 9.38 -5.04
CA LEU A 78 5.54 9.98 -6.35
C LEU A 78 5.59 8.92 -7.46
N ALA A 79 6.24 7.78 -7.23
CA ALA A 79 6.26 6.66 -8.19
C ALA A 79 4.85 6.12 -8.50
N ASN A 80 3.99 6.09 -7.48
CA ASN A 80 2.60 5.70 -7.64
C ASN A 80 1.74 6.80 -8.24
N GLY A 81 2.16 8.07 -8.20
CA GLY A 81 1.40 9.21 -8.69
C GLY A 81 0.06 9.39 -7.97
N LEU A 82 -0.02 9.08 -6.66
CA LEU A 82 -1.25 9.23 -5.86
C LEU A 82 -1.25 10.58 -5.12
N PRO A 83 -2.03 11.60 -5.55
CA PRO A 83 -1.99 12.94 -4.96
C PRO A 83 -2.30 12.94 -3.45
N TYR A 84 -3.29 12.16 -3.02
CA TYR A 84 -3.67 12.03 -1.61
C TYR A 84 -2.47 11.68 -0.71
N GLU A 85 -1.65 10.71 -1.11
CA GLU A 85 -0.51 10.28 -0.30
C GLU A 85 0.67 11.26 -0.42
N ILE A 86 0.91 11.81 -1.61
CA ILE A 86 1.96 12.82 -1.84
C ILE A 86 1.72 14.04 -0.94
N GLU A 87 0.51 14.59 -0.94
CA GLU A 87 0.13 15.73 -0.10
C GLU A 87 0.31 15.42 1.39
N THR A 88 -0.09 14.22 1.83
CA THR A 88 0.09 13.77 3.22
C THR A 88 1.56 13.74 3.60
N LEU A 89 2.41 13.11 2.79
CA LEU A 89 3.81 12.88 3.11
C LEU A 89 4.68 14.14 2.99
N VAL A 90 4.34 15.07 2.09
CA VAL A 90 4.99 16.40 2.03
C VAL A 90 4.84 17.12 3.37
N VAL A 91 3.65 17.10 3.97
CA VAL A 91 3.42 17.70 5.29
C VAL A 91 4.20 16.95 6.37
N VAL A 92 4.18 15.61 6.38
CA VAL A 92 4.91 14.81 7.37
C VAL A 92 6.40 15.14 7.32
N VAL A 93 7.00 15.16 6.13
CA VAL A 93 8.41 15.51 5.90
C VAL A 93 8.71 16.93 6.39
N ARG A 94 7.85 17.91 6.09
CA ARG A 94 7.99 19.29 6.57
C ARG A 94 8.00 19.34 8.10
N ARG A 95 7.07 18.64 8.75
CA ARG A 95 6.95 18.58 10.22
C ARG A 95 8.12 17.87 10.90
N LEU A 96 8.71 16.88 10.23
CA LEU A 96 9.92 16.19 10.69
C LEU A 96 11.20 17.01 10.49
N GLY A 97 11.08 18.28 10.09
CA GLY A 97 12.19 19.24 10.02
C GLY A 97 12.83 19.38 8.63
N ALA A 98 12.30 18.71 7.61
CA ALA A 98 12.83 18.75 6.24
C ALA A 98 11.98 19.62 5.30
N GLY A 99 11.58 20.82 5.77
CA GLY A 99 10.75 21.75 5.00
C GLY A 99 11.32 22.10 3.62
N ALA A 100 12.64 22.33 3.51
CA ALA A 100 13.27 22.63 2.23
C ALA A 100 13.14 21.48 1.20
N LEU A 101 13.16 20.22 1.65
CA LEU A 101 12.94 19.06 0.78
C LEU A 101 11.47 19.01 0.34
N ALA A 102 10.54 19.19 1.28
CA ALA A 102 9.11 19.24 0.98
C ALA A 102 8.81 20.33 -0.07
N ASP A 103 9.35 21.55 0.11
CA ASP A 103 9.15 22.65 -0.81
C ASP A 103 9.78 22.39 -2.20
N ALA A 104 10.92 21.70 -2.26
CA ALA A 104 11.55 21.31 -3.52
C ALA A 104 10.66 20.31 -4.30
N VAL A 105 10.12 19.30 -3.60
CA VAL A 105 9.18 18.33 -4.20
C VAL A 105 7.93 19.03 -4.74
N GLU A 106 7.34 19.95 -3.98
CA GLU A 106 6.17 20.73 -4.43
C GLU A 106 6.46 21.57 -5.70
N ARG A 107 7.70 22.07 -5.84
CA ARG A 107 8.14 22.81 -7.03
C ARG A 107 8.63 21.93 -8.19
N GLY A 108 8.74 20.62 -7.99
CA GLY A 108 9.35 19.71 -8.97
C GLY A 108 10.85 19.95 -9.16
N GLU A 109 11.53 20.38 -8.10
CA GLU A 109 12.96 20.65 -8.05
C GLU A 109 13.71 19.53 -7.30
N ASP A 110 15.01 19.39 -7.58
CA ASP A 110 15.87 18.48 -6.84
C ASP A 110 16.11 19.00 -5.40
N PRO A 111 15.95 18.16 -4.36
CA PRO A 111 16.27 18.55 -3.00
C PRO A 111 17.76 18.89 -2.83
N ALA A 112 18.06 19.93 -2.05
CA ALA A 112 19.44 20.34 -1.76
C ALA A 112 20.20 19.38 -0.82
N ASP A 113 19.48 18.62 0.02
CA ASP A 113 20.08 17.58 0.85
C ASP A 113 20.36 16.35 -0.02
N GLU A 114 21.64 16.13 -0.36
CA GLU A 114 22.06 15.04 -1.25
C GLU A 114 21.67 13.65 -0.72
N ARG A 115 21.69 13.45 0.61
CA ARG A 115 21.40 12.15 1.23
C ARG A 115 19.92 11.83 1.16
N LEU A 116 19.06 12.77 1.56
CA LEU A 116 17.61 12.61 1.47
C LEU A 116 17.13 12.64 0.00
N GLY A 117 17.77 13.45 -0.85
CA GLY A 117 17.51 13.49 -2.30
C GLY A 117 17.83 12.16 -2.98
N ALA A 118 18.94 11.50 -2.61
CA ALA A 118 19.26 10.16 -3.09
C ALA A 118 18.22 9.11 -2.65
N LEU A 119 17.78 9.14 -1.38
CA LEU A 119 16.73 8.25 -0.88
C LEU A 119 15.39 8.47 -1.60
N LEU A 120 14.98 9.73 -1.76
CA LEU A 120 13.78 10.11 -2.50
C LEU A 120 13.85 9.61 -3.95
N THR A 121 14.98 9.82 -4.62
CA THR A 121 15.20 9.41 -6.02
C THR A 121 15.20 7.89 -6.18
N TRP A 122 15.82 7.16 -5.25
CA TRP A 122 15.78 5.71 -5.26
C TRP A 122 14.34 5.21 -5.08
N ALA A 123 13.63 5.70 -4.06
CA ALA A 123 12.25 5.28 -3.78
C ALA A 123 11.24 5.73 -4.85
N SER A 124 11.48 6.84 -5.57
CA SER A 124 10.65 7.26 -6.71
C SER A 124 10.93 6.47 -7.98
N SER A 125 12.08 5.80 -8.06
CA SER A 125 12.39 4.88 -9.14
C SER A 125 11.72 3.52 -8.98
N THR A 126 11.41 3.11 -7.74
CA THR A 126 10.76 1.83 -7.47
C THR A 126 9.35 1.84 -8.07
N GLY A 127 9.02 0.82 -8.87
CA GLY A 127 7.73 0.73 -9.56
C GLY A 127 7.60 1.54 -10.85
N VAL A 128 8.62 2.32 -11.25
CA VAL A 128 8.69 2.99 -12.56
C VAL A 128 9.72 2.32 -13.48
N ARG A 129 10.87 1.93 -12.91
CA ARG A 129 11.96 1.24 -13.61
C ARG A 129 12.65 0.27 -12.66
N GLU A 130 13.64 -0.45 -13.16
CA GLU A 130 14.52 -1.24 -12.29
C GLU A 130 15.25 -0.27 -11.35
N PRO A 131 15.17 -0.50 -10.02
CA PRO A 131 15.85 0.36 -9.06
C PRO A 131 17.37 0.19 -9.19
N GLY A 132 18.09 1.30 -9.01
CA GLY A 132 19.53 1.26 -8.86
C GLY A 132 19.95 0.78 -7.48
N GLU A 133 21.25 0.90 -7.19
CA GLU A 133 21.80 0.61 -5.86
C GLU A 133 21.09 1.47 -4.79
N PRO A 134 20.59 0.86 -3.69
CA PRO A 134 19.94 1.61 -2.63
C PRO A 134 20.96 2.49 -1.88
N PRO A 135 20.60 3.74 -1.51
CA PRO A 135 21.49 4.67 -0.82
C PRO A 135 21.61 4.38 0.70
N PHE A 136 21.40 3.13 1.10
CA PHE A 136 21.41 2.67 2.48
C PHE A 136 21.92 1.24 2.56
N THR A 137 22.51 0.89 3.70
CA THR A 137 22.99 -0.46 3.99
C THR A 137 22.74 -0.82 5.46
N GLY A 138 22.86 -2.10 5.80
CA GLY A 138 22.88 -2.53 7.20
C GLY A 138 21.49 -2.66 7.85
N GLN A 139 21.45 -2.42 9.16
CA GLN A 139 20.34 -2.83 10.04
C GLN A 139 19.00 -2.13 9.76
N THR A 140 19.00 -0.98 9.10
CA THR A 140 17.79 -0.22 8.76
C THR A 140 17.20 -0.56 7.39
N ALA A 141 17.85 -1.44 6.62
CA ALA A 141 17.41 -1.79 5.27
C ALA A 141 15.99 -2.39 5.28
N ALA A 142 15.68 -3.28 6.22
CA ALA A 142 14.35 -3.86 6.36
C ALA A 142 13.26 -2.81 6.59
N GLU A 143 13.55 -1.77 7.39
CA GLU A 143 12.62 -0.68 7.69
C GLU A 143 12.32 0.17 6.44
N LEU A 144 13.35 0.52 5.66
CA LEU A 144 13.20 1.33 4.45
C LEU A 144 12.57 0.53 3.30
N VAL A 145 12.96 -0.74 3.10
CA VAL A 145 12.35 -1.63 2.10
C VAL A 145 10.90 -1.92 2.45
N GLY A 146 10.61 -2.28 3.70
CA GLY A 146 9.24 -2.49 4.17
C GLY A 146 8.37 -1.24 4.01
N THR A 147 8.95 -0.06 4.23
CA THR A 147 8.27 1.23 4.00
C THR A 147 7.88 1.41 2.54
N VAL A 148 8.82 1.17 1.61
CA VAL A 148 8.56 1.26 0.16
C VAL A 148 7.49 0.25 -0.27
N LEU A 149 7.63 -1.02 0.13
CA LEU A 149 6.70 -2.09 -0.28
C LEU A 149 5.29 -1.86 0.27
N PHE A 150 5.16 -1.47 1.54
CA PHE A 150 3.86 -1.10 2.09
C PHE A 150 3.26 0.11 1.38
N THR A 151 4.08 1.13 1.07
CA THR A 151 3.60 2.32 0.35
C THR A 151 3.11 1.96 -1.06
N HIS A 152 3.80 1.06 -1.78
CA HIS A 152 3.31 0.53 -3.05
C HIS A 152 1.99 -0.22 -2.93
N PHE A 153 1.83 -1.01 -1.86
CA PHE A 153 0.60 -1.73 -1.57
C PHE A 153 -0.54 -0.74 -1.29
N ILE A 154 -0.41 0.06 -0.24
CA ILE A 154 -1.50 0.90 0.25
C ILE A 154 -1.90 1.97 -0.76
N ASN A 155 -0.96 2.54 -1.53
CA ASN A 155 -1.28 3.56 -2.54
C ASN A 155 -2.08 2.98 -3.70
N ARG A 156 -1.80 1.74 -4.13
CA ARG A 156 -2.60 1.10 -5.18
C ARG A 156 -3.99 0.71 -4.68
N VAL A 157 -4.09 0.21 -3.45
CA VAL A 157 -5.39 -0.02 -2.80
C VAL A 157 -6.17 1.29 -2.69
N ALA A 158 -5.53 2.37 -2.25
CA ALA A 158 -6.14 3.69 -2.13
C ALA A 158 -6.57 4.26 -3.49
N ALA A 159 -5.72 4.17 -4.52
CA ALA A 159 -6.09 4.60 -5.87
C ALA A 159 -7.29 3.81 -6.43
N ALA A 160 -7.40 2.52 -6.10
CA ALA A 160 -8.54 1.69 -6.50
C ALA A 160 -9.81 1.99 -5.68
N MET A 161 -9.67 2.29 -4.39
CA MET A 161 -10.80 2.31 -3.44
C MET A 161 -11.20 3.69 -2.94
N LEU A 162 -10.42 4.75 -3.17
CA LEU A 162 -10.79 6.10 -2.76
C LEU A 162 -11.36 6.89 -3.96
N PRO A 163 -12.33 7.80 -3.73
CA PRO A 163 -12.80 8.70 -4.76
C PRO A 163 -11.65 9.58 -5.31
N PRO A 164 -11.57 9.81 -6.63
CA PRO A 164 -10.62 10.76 -7.19
C PRO A 164 -10.83 12.16 -6.60
N GLY A 165 -9.72 12.87 -6.36
CA GLY A 165 -9.75 14.24 -5.81
C GLY A 165 -10.05 14.32 -4.31
N LEU A 166 -10.12 13.20 -3.60
CA LEU A 166 -10.08 13.20 -2.14
C LEU A 166 -8.72 13.77 -1.69
N THR A 167 -8.74 14.81 -0.87
CA THR A 167 -7.54 15.38 -0.23
C THR A 167 -7.34 14.75 1.14
N PRO A 168 -6.11 14.73 1.67
CA PRO A 168 -5.87 14.44 3.07
C PRO A 168 -6.78 15.32 3.92
N GLY A 169 -7.31 14.76 5.01
CA GLY A 169 -8.02 15.47 6.07
C GLY A 169 -9.28 16.26 5.74
N THR A 170 -10.20 15.62 5.02
CA THR A 170 -11.59 15.70 5.44
C THR A 170 -12.14 14.27 5.58
N LEU A 171 -12.61 13.95 6.79
CA LEU A 171 -13.64 12.92 7.01
C LEU A 171 -15.03 13.56 7.22
N ASP A 172 -15.03 14.90 7.11
CA ASP A 172 -15.99 15.96 7.42
C ASP A 172 -16.57 15.95 8.83
N PRO A 173 -16.90 17.13 9.39
CA PRO A 173 -18.30 17.48 9.17
C PRO A 173 -18.60 18.87 8.56
N GLU A 174 -17.74 19.89 8.71
CA GLU A 174 -17.64 21.15 7.93
C GLU A 174 -16.25 21.82 8.18
N ASP A 175 -15.24 21.07 8.63
CA ASP A 175 -14.04 21.59 9.34
C ASP A 175 -12.79 21.79 8.45
N PRO A 176 -11.90 22.74 8.79
CA PRO A 176 -10.46 22.66 8.53
C PRO A 176 -9.72 22.04 9.75
N PRO A 177 -8.45 21.63 9.65
CA PRO A 177 -7.68 21.32 8.46
C PRO A 177 -7.19 19.87 8.47
N ALA A 178 -6.82 19.40 7.29
CA ALA A 178 -6.03 18.22 7.15
C ALA A 178 -4.68 18.37 7.79
N PHE A 179 -3.95 19.44 7.46
CA PHE A 179 -2.76 19.98 8.11
C PHE A 179 -2.67 21.44 7.62
N GLU A 180 -2.32 22.50 8.35
CA GLU A 180 -1.42 22.79 9.48
C GLU A 180 -2.14 22.83 10.86
N ASP A 181 -1.43 22.49 11.95
CA ASP A 181 -1.83 22.37 13.37
C ASP A 181 -2.69 21.16 13.84
N ALA A 182 -3.09 20.23 12.97
CA ALA A 182 -3.72 18.95 13.36
C ALA A 182 -2.87 17.77 12.84
N PRO A 183 -2.11 17.02 13.66
CA PRO A 183 -1.01 16.21 13.14
C PRO A 183 -1.42 14.86 12.51
N VAL A 184 -0.82 14.39 11.39
CA VAL A 184 -1.11 13.04 10.81
C VAL A 184 -0.81 11.98 11.87
N LEU A 185 0.39 12.12 12.43
CA LEU A 185 0.99 11.29 13.45
C LEU A 185 0.94 12.04 14.77
N ARG A 186 0.38 11.44 15.82
CA ARG A 186 0.41 12.08 17.14
C ARG A 186 1.86 12.32 17.57
N ASP A 187 2.11 13.36 18.38
CA ASP A 187 3.43 13.51 18.98
C ASP A 187 3.68 12.33 19.92
N HIS A 188 4.64 11.48 19.55
CA HIS A 188 5.03 10.34 20.35
C HIS A 188 6.14 10.81 21.29
N THR A 189 5.91 10.74 22.60
CA THR A 189 6.91 11.12 23.62
C THR A 189 7.97 10.03 23.85
N GLY A 190 8.03 8.98 23.02
CA GLY A 190 9.01 7.90 23.13
C GLY A 190 9.03 6.96 21.92
N ASP A 191 10.07 6.14 21.84
CA ASP A 191 10.30 5.21 20.73
C ASP A 191 9.23 4.11 20.69
N LEU A 192 8.58 3.96 19.53
CA LEU A 192 7.66 2.87 19.28
C LEU A 192 8.45 1.57 19.15
N LYS A 193 8.27 0.66 20.12
CA LYS A 193 8.98 -0.61 20.16
C LYS A 193 8.54 -1.52 19.01
N PRO A 194 9.48 -2.12 18.24
CA PRO A 194 9.14 -3.14 17.25
C PRO A 194 8.42 -4.35 17.86
N GLY A 195 7.55 -4.97 17.07
CA GLY A 195 6.85 -6.21 17.38
C GLY A 195 5.53 -6.06 18.13
N ALA A 196 5.06 -4.83 18.39
CA ALA A 196 3.87 -4.63 19.22
C ALA A 196 2.56 -5.02 18.50
N THR A 197 2.59 -5.15 17.16
CA THR A 197 1.45 -5.57 16.35
C THR A 197 1.43 -7.08 16.08
N LEU A 198 2.48 -7.84 16.42
CA LEU A 198 2.59 -9.25 16.01
C LEU A 198 1.46 -10.13 16.55
N ALA A 199 0.91 -9.82 17.72
CA ALA A 199 -0.24 -10.53 18.27
C ALA A 199 -1.51 -10.39 17.39
N LEU A 200 -1.62 -9.34 16.56
CA LEU A 200 -2.70 -9.20 15.58
C LEU A 200 -2.61 -10.22 14.45
N LEU A 201 -1.44 -10.83 14.26
CA LEU A 201 -1.17 -11.81 13.20
C LEU A 201 -1.37 -13.26 13.69
N ASP A 202 -1.64 -13.45 14.97
CA ASP A 202 -1.82 -14.79 15.56
C ASP A 202 -2.95 -15.54 14.86
N GLY A 203 -2.60 -16.69 14.25
CA GLY A 203 -3.55 -17.54 13.53
C GLY A 203 -3.86 -17.10 12.10
N LEU A 204 -3.30 -15.98 11.62
CA LEU A 204 -3.37 -15.62 10.22
C LEU A 204 -2.42 -16.51 9.38
N PRO A 205 -2.75 -16.76 8.10
CA PRO A 205 -1.81 -17.34 7.15
C PRO A 205 -0.53 -16.51 7.05
N SER A 206 0.61 -17.17 6.86
CA SER A 206 1.90 -16.53 6.58
C SER A 206 2.69 -17.35 5.56
N LEU A 207 3.44 -16.66 4.72
CA LEU A 207 4.49 -17.25 3.89
C LEU A 207 5.82 -17.31 4.65
N GLU A 208 6.87 -17.75 3.97
CA GLU A 208 8.26 -17.61 4.43
C GLU A 208 8.65 -16.13 4.45
N GLU A 209 9.41 -15.72 5.45
CA GLU A 209 9.90 -14.35 5.55
C GLU A 209 10.96 -14.09 4.45
N PRO A 210 10.93 -12.93 3.78
CA PRO A 210 11.91 -12.64 2.76
C PRO A 210 13.28 -12.36 3.38
N ALA A 211 14.35 -12.76 2.69
CA ALA A 211 15.73 -12.64 3.19
C ALA A 211 16.14 -11.22 3.60
N TRP A 212 15.54 -10.17 3.00
CA TRP A 212 15.82 -8.77 3.35
C TRP A 212 15.26 -8.34 4.71
N ALA A 213 14.37 -9.13 5.33
CA ALA A 213 13.75 -8.85 6.63
C ALA A 213 13.58 -10.09 7.53
N GLU A 214 14.28 -11.19 7.24
CA GLU A 214 14.21 -12.43 8.02
C GLU A 214 14.52 -12.20 9.51
N GLY A 215 13.69 -12.77 10.38
CA GLY A 215 13.80 -12.69 11.83
C GLY A 215 13.38 -11.35 12.42
N THR A 216 12.76 -10.46 11.62
CA THR A 216 12.29 -9.15 12.08
C THR A 216 10.76 -9.09 12.12
N PRO A 217 10.16 -8.20 12.96
CA PRO A 217 8.72 -7.97 12.93
C PRO A 217 8.17 -7.56 11.56
N ILE A 218 9.01 -6.89 10.74
CA ILE A 218 8.67 -6.48 9.38
C ILE A 218 8.57 -7.69 8.46
N GLY A 219 9.50 -8.63 8.57
CA GLY A 219 9.49 -9.89 7.81
C GLY A 219 8.22 -10.68 8.07
N ALA A 220 7.87 -10.87 9.35
CA ALA A 220 6.64 -11.54 9.75
C ALA A 220 5.38 -10.82 9.25
N ALA A 221 5.31 -9.49 9.38
CA ALA A 221 4.15 -8.72 8.92
C ALA A 221 4.01 -8.71 7.39
N TYR A 222 5.13 -8.64 6.65
CA TYR A 222 5.14 -8.72 5.19
C TYR A 222 4.69 -10.11 4.72
N ALA A 223 5.22 -11.17 5.32
CA ALA A 223 4.86 -12.55 4.99
C ALA A 223 3.39 -12.88 5.29
N ALA A 224 2.82 -12.29 6.35
CA ALA A 224 1.39 -12.38 6.64
C ALA A 224 0.55 -11.60 5.60
N LEU A 225 0.95 -10.37 5.27
CA LEU A 225 0.24 -9.56 4.27
C LEU A 225 0.22 -10.23 2.90
N THR A 226 1.36 -10.77 2.45
CA THR A 226 1.45 -11.49 1.18
C THR A 226 0.58 -12.74 1.17
N ALA A 227 0.63 -13.55 2.22
CA ALA A 227 -0.22 -14.74 2.35
C ALA A 227 -1.71 -14.41 2.29
N VAL A 228 -2.16 -13.44 3.10
CA VAL A 228 -3.58 -13.07 3.21
C VAL A 228 -4.09 -12.42 1.92
N ALA A 229 -3.32 -11.51 1.32
CA ALA A 229 -3.69 -10.88 0.05
C ALA A 229 -3.71 -11.91 -1.09
N GLY A 230 -2.78 -12.87 -1.10
CA GLY A 230 -2.73 -13.97 -2.05
C GLY A 230 -3.99 -14.85 -2.07
N GLN A 231 -4.72 -14.94 -0.95
CA GLN A 231 -5.98 -15.69 -0.91
C GLN A 231 -7.05 -15.18 -1.89
N GLY A 232 -6.96 -13.93 -2.34
CA GLY A 232 -7.87 -13.38 -3.35
C GLY A 232 -7.82 -14.13 -4.68
N ALA A 233 -6.73 -14.86 -4.99
CA ALA A 233 -6.64 -15.74 -6.14
C ALA A 233 -7.75 -16.81 -6.16
N ALA A 234 -8.20 -17.29 -4.98
CA ALA A 234 -9.27 -18.29 -4.86
C ALA A 234 -10.67 -17.76 -5.25
N LEU A 235 -10.80 -16.45 -5.51
CA LEU A 235 -12.00 -15.84 -6.07
C LEU A 235 -12.06 -15.94 -7.60
N LEU A 236 -11.00 -16.47 -8.22
CA LEU A 236 -10.86 -16.62 -9.66
C LEU A 236 -10.78 -18.11 -10.03
N SER A 237 -11.05 -18.42 -11.30
CA SER A 237 -10.67 -19.73 -11.85
C SER A 237 -9.14 -19.80 -11.98
N PRO A 238 -8.53 -21.00 -12.01
CA PRO A 238 -7.09 -21.15 -12.21
C PRO A 238 -6.57 -20.40 -13.45
N ALA A 239 -7.27 -20.51 -14.59
CA ALA A 239 -6.89 -19.82 -15.82
C ALA A 239 -6.93 -18.28 -15.68
N ALA A 240 -7.91 -17.74 -14.93
CA ALA A 240 -7.98 -16.30 -14.68
C ALA A 240 -6.85 -15.85 -13.72
N SER A 241 -6.55 -16.63 -12.68
CA SER A 241 -5.43 -16.35 -11.77
C SER A 241 -4.07 -16.41 -12.49
N ASP A 242 -3.87 -17.39 -13.37
CA ASP A 242 -2.64 -17.52 -14.17
C ASP A 242 -2.44 -16.30 -15.08
N ILE A 243 -3.52 -15.80 -15.71
CA ILE A 243 -3.47 -14.60 -16.55
C ILE A 243 -3.18 -13.35 -15.73
N VAL A 244 -3.77 -13.21 -14.53
CA VAL A 244 -3.48 -12.08 -13.62
C VAL A 244 -1.98 -12.07 -13.28
N THR A 245 -1.46 -13.20 -12.78
CA THR A 245 -0.05 -13.33 -12.42
C THR A 245 0.86 -13.07 -13.61
N ALA A 246 0.63 -13.72 -14.75
CA ALA A 246 1.45 -13.57 -15.95
C ALA A 246 1.47 -12.12 -16.46
N THR A 247 0.32 -11.44 -16.46
CA THR A 247 0.22 -10.05 -16.91
C THR A 247 0.98 -9.11 -15.98
N ILE A 248 0.79 -9.25 -14.67
CA ILE A 248 1.47 -8.41 -13.68
C ILE A 248 2.99 -8.63 -13.71
N THR A 249 3.44 -9.88 -13.80
CA THR A 249 4.87 -10.22 -13.94
C THR A 249 5.46 -9.68 -15.24
N ALA A 250 4.75 -9.75 -16.37
CA ALA A 250 5.21 -9.20 -17.65
C ALA A 250 5.44 -7.67 -17.57
N HIS A 251 4.64 -6.98 -16.75
CA HIS A 251 4.82 -5.56 -16.46
C HIS A 251 5.72 -5.28 -15.24
N ARG A 252 6.28 -6.32 -14.60
CA ARG A 252 7.09 -6.25 -13.38
C ARG A 252 6.42 -5.45 -12.26
N GLY A 253 5.08 -5.54 -12.15
CA GLY A 253 4.28 -4.80 -11.17
C GLY A 253 4.24 -3.27 -11.36
N ARG A 254 4.83 -2.77 -12.45
CA ARG A 254 4.93 -1.33 -12.72
C ARG A 254 3.61 -0.79 -13.24
N ARG A 255 3.31 0.45 -12.87
CA ARG A 255 2.08 1.09 -13.33
C ARG A 255 2.13 1.27 -14.85
N VAL A 256 1.06 0.88 -15.53
CA VAL A 256 0.89 1.10 -16.97
C VAL A 256 -0.52 1.62 -17.23
N PRO A 257 -0.71 2.69 -18.03
CA PRO A 257 -2.04 3.15 -18.37
C PRO A 257 -2.86 2.04 -19.03
N ALA A 258 -4.12 1.86 -18.63
CA ALA A 258 -5.01 0.88 -19.24
C ALA A 258 -5.15 1.15 -20.75
N GLY A 259 -5.12 0.08 -21.55
CA GLY A 259 -5.16 0.18 -23.01
C GLY A 259 -5.24 -1.20 -23.66
N ALA A 260 -4.80 -1.31 -24.92
CA ALA A 260 -4.92 -2.53 -25.72
C ALA A 260 -4.31 -3.78 -25.08
N TRP A 261 -3.21 -3.64 -24.34
CA TRP A 261 -2.55 -4.73 -23.61
C TRP A 261 -3.50 -5.46 -22.65
N LEU A 262 -4.46 -4.74 -22.04
CA LEU A 262 -5.41 -5.31 -21.10
C LEU A 262 -6.43 -6.19 -21.83
N ASP A 263 -6.94 -5.72 -22.97
CA ASP A 263 -7.90 -6.48 -23.78
C ASP A 263 -7.26 -7.74 -24.38
N GLU A 264 -6.01 -7.64 -24.81
CA GLU A 264 -5.19 -8.76 -25.29
C GLU A 264 -4.97 -9.81 -24.18
N ALA A 265 -4.53 -9.38 -23.00
CA ALA A 265 -4.31 -10.28 -21.86
C ALA A 265 -5.59 -11.02 -21.44
N LEU A 266 -6.73 -10.31 -21.46
CA LEU A 266 -8.03 -10.87 -21.08
C LEU A 266 -8.71 -11.68 -22.19
N GLY A 267 -8.23 -11.61 -23.43
CA GLY A 267 -8.81 -12.25 -24.62
C GLY A 267 -9.19 -13.73 -24.46
N PRO A 268 -8.37 -14.56 -23.77
CA PRO A 268 -8.67 -15.97 -23.53
C PRO A 268 -9.79 -16.24 -22.49
N LEU A 269 -10.25 -15.22 -21.76
CA LEU A 269 -11.24 -15.35 -20.70
C LEU A 269 -12.62 -14.86 -21.11
N GLU A 270 -13.65 -15.49 -20.55
CA GLU A 270 -15.06 -15.12 -20.77
C GLU A 270 -15.79 -14.89 -19.43
N GLY A 271 -16.91 -14.17 -19.49
CA GLY A 271 -17.84 -13.98 -18.37
C GLY A 271 -17.19 -13.53 -17.07
N GLY A 272 -17.57 -14.15 -15.95
CA GLY A 272 -17.07 -13.82 -14.62
C GLY A 272 -15.55 -13.97 -14.45
N GLY A 273 -14.93 -14.92 -15.18
CA GLY A 273 -13.48 -15.09 -15.19
C GLY A 273 -12.76 -13.88 -15.79
N ARG A 274 -13.28 -13.35 -16.92
CA ARG A 274 -12.76 -12.12 -17.53
C ARG A 274 -12.95 -10.92 -16.62
N ALA A 275 -14.14 -10.76 -16.03
CA ALA A 275 -14.46 -9.63 -15.16
C ALA A 275 -13.57 -9.62 -13.89
N GLY A 276 -13.38 -10.77 -13.24
CA GLY A 276 -12.52 -10.89 -12.06
C GLY A 276 -11.05 -10.63 -12.36
N ALA A 277 -10.52 -11.19 -13.45
CA ALA A 277 -9.15 -10.93 -13.88
C ALA A 277 -8.92 -9.46 -14.21
N LYS A 278 -9.88 -8.80 -14.89
CA LYS A 278 -9.83 -7.36 -15.18
C LYS A 278 -9.69 -6.54 -13.90
N VAL A 279 -10.54 -6.81 -12.89
CA VAL A 279 -10.50 -6.09 -11.61
C VAL A 279 -9.14 -6.24 -10.92
N ALA A 280 -8.60 -7.46 -10.83
CA ALA A 280 -7.30 -7.70 -10.20
C ALA A 280 -6.14 -7.03 -10.96
N ILE A 281 -6.08 -7.19 -12.28
CA ILE A 281 -5.02 -6.58 -13.12
C ILE A 281 -5.07 -5.05 -13.02
N LEU A 282 -6.25 -4.46 -13.10
CA LEU A 282 -6.41 -3.01 -12.95
C LEU A 282 -5.95 -2.54 -11.56
N ALA A 283 -6.34 -3.23 -10.49
CA ALA A 283 -5.91 -2.87 -9.14
C ALA A 283 -4.38 -2.83 -8.99
N GLY A 284 -3.66 -3.79 -9.60
CA GLY A 284 -2.20 -3.86 -9.55
C GLY A 284 -1.48 -2.85 -10.46
N LEU A 285 -1.92 -2.70 -11.71
CA LEU A 285 -1.17 -1.99 -12.75
C LEU A 285 -1.76 -0.63 -13.13
N ALA A 286 -3.08 -0.47 -13.03
CA ALA A 286 -3.79 0.72 -13.49
C ALA A 286 -4.97 1.09 -12.57
N PRO A 287 -4.75 1.27 -11.25
CA PRO A 287 -5.85 1.38 -10.29
C PRO A 287 -6.79 2.56 -10.55
N ASP A 288 -6.27 3.66 -11.11
CA ASP A 288 -7.07 4.82 -11.51
C ASP A 288 -8.10 4.52 -12.63
N ALA A 289 -7.87 3.47 -13.42
CA ALA A 289 -8.77 3.04 -14.49
C ALA A 289 -9.86 2.08 -13.99
N LEU A 290 -9.80 1.64 -12.72
CA LEU A 290 -10.81 0.77 -12.14
C LEU A 290 -12.10 1.54 -11.85
N THR A 291 -13.21 1.08 -12.42
CA THR A 291 -14.52 1.72 -12.27
C THR A 291 -15.45 0.93 -11.35
N ASP A 292 -16.50 1.60 -10.85
CA ASP A 292 -17.56 0.93 -10.09
C ASP A 292 -18.31 -0.10 -10.95
N ALA A 293 -18.39 0.14 -12.26
CA ALA A 293 -18.99 -0.80 -13.21
C ALA A 293 -18.18 -2.09 -13.33
N ASP A 294 -16.85 -2.03 -13.35
CA ASP A 294 -15.99 -3.22 -13.43
C ASP A 294 -16.20 -4.13 -12.21
N VAL A 295 -16.21 -3.54 -11.01
CA VAL A 295 -16.43 -4.30 -9.78
C VAL A 295 -17.87 -4.81 -9.69
N ALA A 296 -18.86 -4.03 -10.13
CA ALA A 296 -20.25 -4.47 -10.15
C ALA A 296 -20.48 -5.62 -11.13
N GLU A 297 -19.86 -5.58 -12.31
CA GLU A 297 -19.90 -6.65 -13.32
C GLU A 297 -19.34 -7.96 -12.74
N TRP A 298 -18.15 -7.90 -12.13
CA TRP A 298 -17.57 -9.07 -11.48
C TRP A 298 -18.46 -9.59 -10.34
N ARG A 299 -18.94 -8.72 -9.44
CA ARG A 299 -19.83 -9.12 -8.33
C ARG A 299 -21.14 -9.74 -8.82
N ALA A 300 -21.64 -9.35 -9.98
CA ALA A 300 -22.85 -9.92 -10.57
C ALA A 300 -22.64 -11.34 -11.12
N SER A 301 -21.39 -11.78 -11.34
CA SER A 301 -21.09 -13.11 -11.89
C SER A 301 -21.42 -14.25 -10.91
N GLU A 302 -21.33 -14.01 -9.60
CA GLU A 302 -21.61 -15.00 -8.57
C GLU A 302 -22.28 -14.37 -7.34
N ARG A 303 -23.42 -14.92 -6.90
CA ARG A 303 -24.21 -14.37 -5.77
C ARG A 303 -23.46 -14.29 -4.44
N ARG A 304 -22.42 -15.11 -4.25
CA ARG A 304 -21.66 -15.17 -2.98
C ARG A 304 -20.66 -14.02 -2.83
N LEU A 305 -20.38 -13.26 -3.90
CA LEU A 305 -19.37 -12.21 -3.89
C LEU A 305 -19.82 -11.03 -3.03
N SER A 306 -19.03 -10.74 -2.00
CA SER A 306 -19.31 -9.75 -0.96
C SER A 306 -18.27 -8.64 -0.95
N ASP A 307 -18.44 -7.64 -0.08
CA ASP A 307 -17.44 -6.59 0.14
C ASP A 307 -16.09 -7.18 0.59
N HIS A 308 -16.11 -8.25 1.40
CA HIS A 308 -14.91 -8.97 1.81
C HIS A 308 -14.20 -9.57 0.59
N CYS A 309 -14.95 -10.18 -0.34
CA CYS A 309 -14.39 -10.70 -1.58
C CYS A 309 -13.79 -9.57 -2.43
N THR A 310 -14.47 -8.42 -2.52
CA THR A 310 -13.94 -7.25 -3.24
C THR A 310 -12.61 -6.80 -2.66
N THR A 311 -12.50 -6.63 -1.35
CA THR A 311 -11.24 -6.24 -0.70
C THR A 311 -10.13 -7.26 -0.98
N HIS A 312 -10.40 -8.57 -0.91
CA HIS A 312 -9.40 -9.60 -1.23
C HIS A 312 -8.99 -9.63 -2.71
N LEU A 313 -9.93 -9.46 -3.66
CA LEU A 313 -9.59 -9.49 -5.08
C LEU A 313 -8.71 -8.29 -5.47
N LEU A 314 -9.03 -7.11 -4.94
CA LEU A 314 -8.21 -5.92 -5.14
C LEU A 314 -6.82 -6.10 -4.50
N ALA A 315 -6.77 -6.57 -3.26
CA ALA A 315 -5.52 -6.83 -2.55
C ALA A 315 -4.66 -7.88 -3.27
N TYR A 316 -5.25 -8.91 -3.88
CA TYR A 316 -4.53 -9.91 -4.67
C TYR A 316 -3.82 -9.27 -5.87
N GLY A 317 -4.54 -8.48 -6.67
CA GLY A 317 -3.93 -7.77 -7.81
C GLY A 317 -2.83 -6.80 -7.38
N VAL A 318 -3.04 -6.09 -6.27
CA VAL A 318 -2.04 -5.17 -5.72
C VAL A 318 -0.82 -5.90 -5.21
N ILE A 319 -0.98 -6.95 -4.40
CA ILE A 319 0.16 -7.63 -3.80
C ILE A 319 1.01 -8.34 -4.86
N SER A 320 0.40 -8.92 -5.90
CA SER A 320 1.17 -9.51 -7.00
C SER A 320 2.05 -8.47 -7.72
N ALA A 321 1.59 -7.21 -7.79
CA ALA A 321 2.42 -6.12 -8.32
C ALA A 321 3.56 -5.74 -7.35
N VAL A 322 3.28 -5.74 -6.05
CA VAL A 322 4.27 -5.47 -5.00
C VAL A 322 5.34 -6.57 -4.95
N GLU A 323 4.98 -7.85 -5.08
CA GLU A 323 5.92 -8.98 -5.12
C GLU A 323 6.87 -8.89 -6.33
N ALA A 324 6.36 -8.45 -7.49
CA ALA A 324 7.21 -8.21 -8.66
C ALA A 324 8.20 -7.05 -8.43
N ILE A 325 7.79 -6.00 -7.71
CA ILE A 325 8.68 -4.89 -7.31
C ILE A 325 9.68 -5.34 -6.25
N GLU A 326 9.24 -6.15 -5.29
CA GLU A 326 10.08 -6.73 -4.24
C GLU A 326 11.19 -7.59 -4.81
N THR A 327 10.91 -8.38 -5.86
CA THR A 327 11.93 -9.15 -6.58
C THR A 327 13.04 -8.24 -7.15
N ASP A 328 12.67 -7.11 -7.76
CA ASP A 328 13.63 -6.14 -8.31
C ASP A 328 14.47 -5.47 -7.21
N ILE A 329 13.83 -5.09 -6.09
CA ILE A 329 14.51 -4.50 -4.94
C ILE A 329 15.46 -5.50 -4.28
N ALA A 330 15.01 -6.74 -4.06
CA ALA A 330 15.80 -7.81 -3.47
C ALA A 330 17.04 -8.13 -4.32
N ALA A 331 16.90 -8.13 -5.65
CA ALA A 331 18.02 -8.28 -6.57
C ALA A 331 19.03 -7.13 -6.46
N ALA A 332 18.56 -5.89 -6.32
CA ALA A 332 19.41 -4.70 -6.15
C ALA A 332 20.11 -4.62 -4.78
N LEU A 333 19.59 -5.31 -3.76
CA LEU A 333 20.22 -5.43 -2.44
C LEU A 333 21.36 -6.44 -2.41
N GLN A 334 21.42 -7.39 -3.36
CA GLN A 334 22.52 -8.33 -3.44
C GLN A 334 23.77 -7.62 -3.99
N PRO A 335 24.94 -7.78 -3.35
CA PRO A 335 26.17 -7.19 -3.86
C PRO A 335 26.46 -7.73 -5.27
N SER A 336 26.77 -6.83 -6.20
CA SER A 336 27.20 -7.21 -7.55
C SER A 336 28.38 -8.18 -7.43
N ALA A 337 28.23 -9.42 -7.93
CA ALA A 337 29.31 -10.39 -7.97
C ALA A 337 30.47 -9.77 -8.76
N SER A 338 31.56 -9.45 -8.04
CA SER A 338 32.80 -8.90 -8.61
C SER A 338 33.65 -10.00 -9.23
#